data_AF-A0A537HQY0-F1
#
_entry.id   AF-A0A537HQY0-F1
#
_cell.length_a   1.000
_cell.length_b   1.000
_cell.length_c   1.000
_cell.angle_alpha   90.00
_cell.angle_beta   90.00
_cell.angle_gamma   90.00
#
_symmetry.space_group_name_H-M   'P 1'
#
loop_
_entity.id
_entity.type
_entity.pdbx_description
1 polymer ?
#
loop_
_entity_poly.entity_id
_entity_poly.type
_entity_poly.pdbx_seq_one_letter_code
_entity_poly.pdbx_strand_id
1 'polypeptide(L)'
;MKQQLTNQMRNFSLATLLLILAQFSSSLQAQNVGIGITTPDASALLHVNSTSKGMLIPRMTTAQKNILASPANGLIIFQTDSVQGLYYNSGTSITPVWERMVTSKSAWNLGGNAGTTPATHFIGTTDNNGLRFKVNNINAGLIDGSNASFGVNSMSSNITGFDNTAIGNQSLRENTNGYTNVAIGSLSLMVNTTGFGNAALGYGSLYSNISGNNNTAVGTVSLRNNISGYSNTAIGIEALRSNESGSNNVAVGDSALWSSFGISGNTAIGSKALYSNLIGTSNVAVGFNSMLTNTTGSRNTALGQFTLASNYTGNSNVAIGDSALWATVVGGNTAVGARALHFNTNGNLNAAFGYHCLYTNTTGQANSSFGYQSMANNTTGSRNSVIGTQTLYWNTTGSDNTATGYESLVFNTRTPQQGH
;
A
#
# COMPACT_ATOMS: atom_id res chain seq x y z
N MET A 1 -12.56 -18.80 -114.18
CA MET A 1 -13.62 -18.27 -113.30
C MET A 1 -14.08 -19.26 -112.21
N LYS A 2 -14.31 -20.55 -112.51
CA LYS A 2 -14.69 -21.59 -111.51
C LYS A 2 -13.67 -21.81 -110.35
N GLN A 3 -12.39 -21.61 -110.61
CA GLN A 3 -11.32 -21.85 -109.63
C GLN A 3 -11.17 -20.72 -108.57
N GLN A 4 -11.54 -19.48 -108.92
CA GLN A 4 -11.51 -18.33 -107.98
C GLN A 4 -12.68 -18.35 -106.99
N LEU A 5 -13.88 -18.74 -107.42
CA LEU A 5 -15.04 -18.90 -106.53
C LEU A 5 -14.87 -20.05 -105.53
N THR A 6 -14.21 -21.15 -105.93
CA THR A 6 -13.96 -22.30 -105.05
C THR A 6 -12.96 -21.97 -103.94
N ASN A 7 -11.94 -21.16 -104.22
CA ASN A 7 -10.98 -20.72 -103.19
C ASN A 7 -11.57 -19.66 -102.25
N GLN A 8 -12.44 -18.77 -102.74
CA GLN A 8 -13.15 -17.79 -101.91
C GLN A 8 -14.12 -18.45 -100.92
N MET A 9 -14.92 -19.44 -101.34
CA MET A 9 -15.82 -20.19 -100.44
C MET A 9 -15.07 -21.07 -99.44
N ARG A 10 -13.93 -21.67 -99.85
CA ARG A 10 -13.09 -22.46 -98.94
C ARG A 10 -12.49 -21.60 -97.84
N ASN A 11 -12.01 -20.39 -98.18
CA ASN A 11 -11.44 -19.44 -97.23
C ASN A 11 -12.52 -18.84 -96.31
N PHE A 12 -13.75 -18.60 -96.80
CA PHE A 12 -14.85 -18.15 -95.96
C PHE A 12 -15.31 -19.24 -94.97
N SER A 13 -15.39 -20.50 -95.41
CA SER A 13 -15.72 -21.63 -94.52
C SER A 13 -14.64 -21.87 -93.46
N LEU A 14 -13.35 -21.74 -93.83
CA LEU A 14 -12.24 -21.85 -92.89
C LEU A 14 -12.26 -20.71 -91.87
N ALA A 15 -12.49 -19.47 -92.32
CA ALA A 15 -12.57 -18.31 -91.43
C ALA A 15 -13.76 -18.40 -90.46
N THR A 16 -14.91 -18.92 -90.92
CA THR A 16 -16.09 -19.12 -90.08
C THR A 16 -15.86 -20.24 -89.07
N LEU A 17 -15.20 -21.34 -89.47
CA LEU A 17 -14.83 -22.44 -88.58
C LEU A 17 -13.78 -22.01 -87.54
N LEU A 18 -12.79 -21.21 -87.93
CA LEU A 18 -11.80 -20.62 -87.01
C LEU A 18 -12.43 -19.61 -86.04
N LEU A 19 -13.43 -18.83 -86.47
CA LEU A 19 -14.15 -17.89 -85.59
C LEU A 19 -15.05 -18.63 -84.59
N ILE A 20 -15.69 -19.73 -85.01
CA ILE A 20 -16.46 -20.62 -84.13
C ILE A 20 -15.54 -21.32 -83.12
N LEU A 21 -14.39 -21.86 -83.56
CA LEU A 21 -13.38 -22.45 -82.66
C LEU A 21 -12.76 -21.43 -81.70
N ALA A 22 -12.57 -20.18 -82.12
CA ALA A 22 -12.11 -19.10 -81.24
C ALA A 22 -13.18 -18.71 -80.21
N GLN A 23 -14.47 -18.75 -80.56
CA GLN A 23 -15.58 -18.49 -79.62
C GLN A 23 -15.81 -19.63 -78.60
N PHE A 24 -15.35 -20.86 -78.88
CA PHE A 24 -15.32 -21.96 -77.89
C PHE A 24 -14.06 -21.95 -77.01
N SER A 25 -13.08 -21.08 -77.29
CA SER A 25 -11.82 -21.00 -76.53
C SER A 25 -11.85 -19.98 -75.38
N SER A 26 -12.98 -19.31 -75.15
CA SER A 26 -13.15 -18.42 -73.99
C SER A 26 -13.39 -19.21 -72.70
N SER A 27 -12.33 -19.25 -71.87
CA SER A 27 -12.33 -19.56 -70.44
C SER A 27 -12.48 -21.03 -70.01
N LEU A 28 -11.53 -21.89 -70.39
CA LEU A 28 -11.09 -22.95 -69.47
C LEU A 28 -10.21 -22.32 -68.38
N GLN A 29 -10.81 -21.48 -67.52
CA GLN A 29 -10.21 -21.15 -66.24
C GLN A 29 -10.26 -22.43 -65.40
N ALA A 30 -9.17 -22.81 -64.73
CA ALA A 30 -9.19 -23.89 -63.76
C ALA A 30 -10.37 -23.65 -62.79
N GLN A 31 -11.41 -24.47 -62.87
CA GLN A 31 -12.56 -24.30 -61.99
C GLN A 31 -12.17 -24.79 -60.61
N ASN A 32 -12.49 -23.99 -59.60
CA ASN A 32 -12.50 -24.39 -58.21
C ASN A 32 -13.36 -25.66 -58.06
N VAL A 33 -12.95 -26.61 -57.22
CA VAL A 33 -13.71 -27.85 -57.01
C VAL A 33 -14.87 -27.57 -56.05
N GLY A 34 -16.10 -27.66 -56.55
CA GLY A 34 -17.32 -27.62 -55.75
C GLY A 34 -17.83 -29.01 -55.39
N ILE A 35 -18.06 -29.28 -54.11
CA ILE A 35 -18.75 -30.48 -53.65
C ILE A 35 -20.03 -30.04 -52.93
N GLY A 36 -21.19 -30.32 -53.52
CA GLY A 36 -22.49 -29.87 -52.97
C GLY A 36 -22.83 -28.40 -53.25
N ILE A 37 -22.11 -27.74 -54.17
CA ILE A 37 -22.35 -26.37 -54.61
C ILE A 37 -21.99 -26.22 -56.10
N THR A 38 -22.78 -25.43 -56.85
CA THR A 38 -22.58 -25.23 -58.29
C THR A 38 -21.67 -24.07 -58.64
N THR A 39 -21.48 -23.14 -57.70
CA THR A 39 -20.64 -21.96 -57.85
C THR A 39 -19.73 -21.88 -56.63
N PRO A 40 -18.58 -22.58 -56.64
CA PRO A 40 -17.60 -22.50 -55.56
C PRO A 40 -17.19 -21.06 -55.29
N ASP A 41 -16.76 -20.77 -54.07
CA ASP A 41 -16.28 -19.43 -53.75
C ASP A 41 -15.01 -19.18 -54.55
N ALA A 42 -14.90 -18.02 -55.20
CA ALA A 42 -13.78 -17.71 -56.09
C ALA A 42 -12.42 -17.74 -55.36
N SER A 43 -12.40 -17.56 -54.04
CA SER A 43 -11.19 -17.61 -53.21
C SER A 43 -10.73 -19.02 -52.83
N ALA A 44 -11.54 -20.06 -53.04
CA ALA A 44 -11.28 -21.41 -52.54
C ALA A 44 -11.07 -22.42 -53.67
N LEU A 45 -9.90 -23.06 -53.75
CA LEU A 45 -9.66 -24.16 -54.70
C LEU A 45 -10.56 -25.38 -54.45
N LEU A 46 -11.04 -25.58 -53.22
CA LEU A 46 -12.00 -26.62 -52.83
C LEU A 46 -13.08 -26.00 -51.93
N HIS A 47 -14.34 -25.99 -52.37
CA HIS A 47 -15.50 -25.56 -51.60
C HIS A 47 -16.45 -26.75 -51.38
N VAL A 48 -16.54 -27.22 -50.13
CA VAL A 48 -17.48 -28.27 -49.71
C VAL A 48 -18.65 -27.63 -48.96
N ASN A 49 -19.86 -27.76 -49.51
CA ASN A 49 -21.07 -27.23 -48.90
C ASN A 49 -22.04 -28.38 -48.55
N SER A 50 -22.34 -28.56 -47.27
CA SER A 50 -23.33 -29.51 -46.78
C SER A 50 -23.83 -29.11 -45.40
N THR A 51 -25.13 -29.30 -45.14
CA THR A 51 -25.74 -29.11 -43.82
C THR A 51 -25.87 -30.41 -43.02
N SER A 52 -25.56 -31.56 -43.63
CA SER A 52 -25.78 -32.89 -43.04
C SER A 52 -24.59 -33.85 -43.14
N LYS A 53 -23.56 -33.52 -43.93
CA LYS A 53 -22.33 -34.32 -44.07
C LYS A 53 -21.11 -33.46 -43.79
N GLY A 54 -20.06 -34.08 -43.25
CA GLY A 54 -18.75 -33.46 -43.06
C GLY A 54 -17.71 -33.95 -44.06
N MET A 55 -16.46 -33.51 -43.89
CA MET A 55 -15.31 -34.00 -44.63
C MET A 55 -14.42 -34.86 -43.72
N LEU A 56 -14.11 -36.08 -44.14
CA LEU A 56 -13.02 -36.85 -43.56
C LEU A 56 -11.74 -36.53 -44.32
N ILE A 57 -10.79 -35.91 -43.64
CA ILE A 57 -9.41 -35.77 -44.11
C ILE A 57 -8.62 -37.06 -43.84
N PRO A 58 -7.39 -37.23 -44.39
CA PRO A 58 -6.57 -38.40 -44.12
C PRO A 58 -6.44 -38.70 -42.62
N ARG A 59 -6.84 -39.93 -42.23
CA ARG A 59 -6.86 -40.40 -40.85
C ARG A 59 -5.72 -41.40 -40.65
N MET A 60 -4.93 -41.24 -39.60
CA MET A 60 -3.77 -42.08 -39.37
C MET A 60 -3.36 -42.16 -37.90
N THR A 61 -2.62 -43.20 -37.53
CA THR A 61 -2.02 -43.35 -36.21
C THR A 61 -0.80 -42.46 -36.05
N THR A 62 -0.32 -42.30 -34.81
CA THR A 62 0.91 -41.55 -34.49
C THR A 62 2.10 -42.15 -35.25
N ALA A 63 2.19 -43.48 -35.31
CA ALA A 63 3.24 -44.18 -36.05
C ALA A 63 3.18 -43.89 -37.56
N GLN A 64 1.98 -43.95 -38.16
CA GLN A 64 1.78 -43.65 -39.58
C GLN A 64 2.08 -42.19 -39.93
N LYS A 65 1.69 -41.25 -39.06
CA LYS A 65 1.99 -39.82 -39.19
C LYS A 65 3.50 -39.54 -39.18
N ASN A 66 4.24 -40.21 -38.30
CA ASN A 66 5.68 -39.97 -38.12
C ASN A 66 6.53 -40.55 -39.26
N ILE A 67 6.00 -41.47 -40.07
CA ILE A 67 6.70 -42.05 -41.23
C ILE A 67 6.31 -41.40 -42.56
N LEU A 68 5.48 -40.34 -42.55
CA LEU A 68 5.15 -39.61 -43.77
C LEU A 68 6.43 -39.08 -44.42
N ALA A 69 6.62 -39.42 -45.71
CA ALA A 69 7.75 -38.94 -46.48
C ALA A 69 7.51 -37.48 -46.89
N SER A 70 8.39 -36.59 -46.44
CA SER A 70 8.40 -35.17 -46.80
C SER A 70 7.04 -34.44 -46.74
N PRO A 71 6.29 -34.53 -45.63
CA PRO A 71 4.96 -33.91 -45.53
C PRO A 71 5.05 -32.38 -45.70
N ALA A 72 4.27 -31.80 -46.60
CA ALA A 72 4.29 -30.36 -46.83
C ALA A 72 3.96 -29.54 -45.57
N ASN A 73 4.50 -28.31 -45.46
CA ASN A 73 4.01 -27.33 -44.49
C ASN A 73 2.51 -27.08 -44.72
N GLY A 74 1.73 -27.02 -43.64
CA GLY A 74 0.28 -26.89 -43.69
C GLY A 74 -0.49 -28.18 -44.01
N LEU A 75 0.17 -29.33 -44.23
CA LEU A 75 -0.51 -30.60 -44.46
C LEU A 75 -1.36 -30.98 -43.24
N ILE A 76 -2.67 -31.22 -43.45
CA ILE A 76 -3.63 -31.49 -42.38
C ILE A 76 -3.98 -33.00 -42.36
N ILE A 77 -3.94 -33.60 -41.16
CA ILE A 77 -4.31 -34.99 -40.92
C ILE A 77 -5.17 -35.10 -39.65
N PHE A 78 -5.94 -36.17 -39.52
CA PHE A 78 -6.62 -36.51 -38.27
C PHE A 78 -5.89 -37.67 -37.60
N GLN A 79 -5.28 -37.44 -36.44
CA GLN A 79 -4.65 -38.50 -35.66
C GLN A 79 -5.71 -39.29 -34.90
N THR A 80 -5.68 -40.63 -35.01
CA THR A 80 -6.72 -41.50 -34.47
C THR A 80 -6.40 -42.12 -33.10
N ASP A 81 -5.16 -42.08 -32.66
CA ASP A 81 -4.66 -42.71 -31.42
C ASP A 81 -3.88 -41.73 -30.53
N SER A 82 -3.45 -42.22 -29.36
CA SER A 82 -2.77 -41.43 -28.32
C SER A 82 -3.57 -40.18 -27.93
N VAL A 83 -3.19 -39.02 -28.46
CA VAL A 83 -3.95 -37.77 -28.35
C VAL A 83 -4.71 -37.56 -29.65
N GLN A 84 -5.96 -38.02 -29.70
CA GLN A 84 -6.79 -37.89 -30.89
C GLN A 84 -7.05 -36.42 -31.24
N GLY A 85 -7.03 -36.08 -32.53
CA GLY A 85 -7.37 -34.72 -32.97
C GLY A 85 -6.95 -34.38 -34.40
N LEU A 86 -7.30 -33.16 -34.81
CA LEU A 86 -6.86 -32.56 -36.05
C LEU A 86 -5.44 -32.01 -35.87
N TYR A 87 -4.51 -32.38 -36.74
CA TYR A 87 -3.11 -31.93 -36.71
C TYR A 87 -2.73 -31.31 -38.06
N TYR A 88 -1.81 -30.37 -38.03
CA TYR A 88 -1.16 -29.84 -39.23
C TYR A 88 0.36 -29.83 -39.07
N ASN A 89 1.09 -29.90 -40.17
CA ASN A 89 2.55 -29.71 -40.13
C ASN A 89 2.89 -28.20 -40.09
N SER A 90 3.31 -27.68 -38.94
CA SER A 90 3.79 -26.30 -38.79
C SER A 90 5.27 -26.14 -39.16
N GLY A 91 5.99 -27.25 -39.29
CA GLY A 91 7.40 -27.31 -39.66
C GLY A 91 7.63 -27.33 -41.17
N THR A 92 8.82 -27.78 -41.59
CA THR A 92 9.16 -27.91 -43.02
C THR A 92 8.89 -29.34 -43.52
N SER A 93 9.01 -29.57 -44.82
CA SER A 93 8.95 -30.92 -45.39
C SER A 93 10.16 -31.80 -45.00
N ILE A 94 11.24 -31.22 -44.47
CA ILE A 94 12.43 -31.98 -44.06
C ILE A 94 12.37 -32.26 -42.55
N THR A 95 11.87 -31.28 -41.78
CA THR A 95 11.72 -31.33 -40.33
C THR A 95 10.28 -31.02 -39.94
N PRO A 96 9.35 -31.99 -40.09
CA PRO A 96 7.95 -31.76 -39.78
C PRO A 96 7.73 -31.56 -38.28
N VAL A 97 6.90 -30.58 -37.95
CA VAL A 97 6.44 -30.31 -36.58
C VAL A 97 4.93 -30.47 -36.58
N TRP A 98 4.44 -31.51 -35.92
CA TRP A 98 3.02 -31.82 -35.89
C TRP A 98 2.33 -31.13 -34.73
N GLU A 99 1.63 -30.03 -35.03
CA GLU A 99 0.84 -29.29 -34.06
C GLU A 99 -0.62 -29.69 -34.11
N ARG A 100 -1.20 -29.95 -32.94
CA ARG A 100 -2.63 -30.22 -32.81
C ARG A 100 -3.39 -28.91 -32.94
N MET A 101 -4.36 -28.86 -33.84
CA MET A 101 -5.36 -27.79 -33.85
C MET A 101 -6.28 -27.98 -32.64
N VAL A 102 -5.95 -27.30 -31.54
CA VAL A 102 -6.74 -27.30 -30.32
C VAL A 102 -7.91 -26.33 -30.42
N THR A 103 -9.11 -26.80 -30.12
CA THR A 103 -10.24 -25.93 -29.79
C THR A 103 -10.03 -25.30 -28.40
N SER A 104 -10.62 -24.13 -28.14
CA SER A 104 -10.56 -23.29 -26.93
C SER A 104 -10.76 -23.97 -25.55
N LYS A 105 -11.05 -25.28 -25.50
CA LYS A 105 -11.30 -26.03 -24.26
C LYS A 105 -10.05 -26.25 -23.39
N SER A 106 -8.85 -26.04 -23.92
CA SER A 106 -7.59 -26.20 -23.17
C SER A 106 -6.88 -24.89 -22.82
N ALA A 107 -7.53 -23.73 -23.02
CA ALA A 107 -6.98 -22.41 -22.68
C ALA A 107 -7.92 -21.66 -21.74
N TRP A 108 -7.38 -20.69 -20.99
CA TRP A 108 -8.20 -19.72 -20.27
C TRP A 108 -8.68 -18.66 -21.26
N ASN A 109 -9.98 -18.60 -21.52
CA ASN A 109 -10.54 -17.64 -22.47
C ASN A 109 -10.64 -16.24 -21.84
N LEU A 110 -10.54 -15.19 -22.67
CA LEU A 110 -10.70 -13.80 -22.21
C LEU A 110 -12.09 -13.54 -21.58
N GLY A 111 -13.13 -14.24 -22.05
CA GLY A 111 -14.47 -14.21 -21.47
C GLY A 111 -14.66 -15.14 -20.27
N GLY A 112 -13.61 -15.82 -19.80
CA GLY A 112 -13.67 -16.86 -18.79
C GLY A 112 -14.11 -18.23 -19.33
N ASN A 113 -13.97 -19.25 -18.49
CA ASN A 113 -14.33 -20.63 -18.80
C ASN A 113 -15.52 -21.07 -17.92
N ALA A 114 -16.57 -21.64 -18.54
CA ALA A 114 -17.67 -22.30 -17.82
C ALA A 114 -17.36 -23.78 -17.54
N GLY A 115 -17.99 -24.37 -16.51
CA GLY A 115 -17.84 -25.81 -16.19
C GLY A 115 -16.45 -26.22 -15.69
N THR A 116 -15.76 -25.34 -14.97
CA THR A 116 -14.45 -25.64 -14.38
C THR A 116 -14.56 -26.68 -13.26
N THR A 117 -13.44 -27.38 -13.00
CA THR A 117 -13.32 -28.36 -11.92
C THR A 117 -12.11 -27.91 -11.10
N PRO A 118 -12.30 -27.33 -9.90
CA PRO A 118 -11.23 -26.62 -9.18
C PRO A 118 -9.95 -27.46 -8.94
N ALA A 119 -10.07 -28.79 -8.83
CA ALA A 119 -8.92 -29.67 -8.63
C ALA A 119 -8.00 -29.83 -9.86
N THR A 120 -8.51 -29.61 -11.08
CA THR A 120 -7.78 -29.87 -12.33
C THR A 120 -7.79 -28.70 -13.32
N HIS A 121 -8.63 -27.69 -13.10
CA HIS A 121 -8.73 -26.49 -13.93
C HIS A 121 -8.34 -25.26 -13.10
N PHE A 122 -7.15 -24.70 -13.36
CA PHE A 122 -6.65 -23.52 -12.66
C PHE A 122 -5.79 -22.65 -13.59
N ILE A 123 -5.61 -21.39 -13.18
CA ILE A 123 -4.58 -20.49 -13.74
C ILE A 123 -3.38 -20.58 -12.80
N GLY A 124 -2.27 -21.13 -13.27
CA GLY A 124 -1.11 -21.36 -12.42
C GLY A 124 -0.07 -22.26 -13.06
N THR A 125 0.89 -22.67 -12.24
CA THR A 125 1.99 -23.56 -12.58
C THR A 125 1.82 -24.90 -11.86
N THR A 126 2.45 -25.95 -12.37
CA THR A 126 2.50 -27.30 -11.75
C THR A 126 3.87 -27.62 -11.14
N ASP A 127 4.79 -26.65 -11.16
CA ASP A 127 6.15 -26.74 -10.66
C ASP A 127 6.41 -25.63 -9.63
N ASN A 128 7.64 -25.51 -9.13
CA ASN A 128 8.00 -24.51 -8.14
C ASN A 128 8.32 -23.12 -8.74
N ASN A 129 7.81 -22.83 -9.95
CA ASN A 129 7.93 -21.50 -10.55
C ASN A 129 6.69 -20.67 -10.23
N GLY A 130 6.89 -19.38 -9.92
CA GLY A 130 5.79 -18.47 -9.63
C GLY A 130 4.93 -18.13 -10.85
N LEU A 131 3.62 -17.96 -10.63
CA LEU A 131 2.68 -17.41 -11.60
C LEU A 131 2.88 -15.88 -11.69
N ARG A 132 3.17 -15.37 -12.89
CA ARG A 132 3.45 -13.95 -13.12
C ARG A 132 2.36 -13.29 -13.96
N PHE A 133 1.83 -12.17 -13.47
CA PHE A 133 0.93 -11.28 -14.21
C PHE A 133 1.71 -10.09 -14.77
N LYS A 134 1.36 -9.66 -15.99
CA LYS A 134 2.01 -8.52 -16.67
C LYS A 134 0.99 -7.56 -17.27
N VAL A 135 1.34 -6.27 -17.29
CA VAL A 135 0.63 -5.19 -18.01
C VAL A 135 1.67 -4.45 -18.83
N ASN A 136 1.44 -4.27 -20.14
CA ASN A 136 2.41 -3.65 -21.07
C ASN A 136 3.82 -4.29 -21.01
N ASN A 137 3.88 -5.62 -20.84
CA ASN A 137 5.11 -6.39 -20.63
C ASN A 137 5.89 -6.05 -19.33
N ILE A 138 5.30 -5.29 -18.41
CA ILE A 138 5.86 -4.97 -17.09
C ILE A 138 5.22 -5.89 -16.05
N ASN A 139 6.00 -6.37 -15.08
CA ASN A 139 5.49 -7.20 -13.98
C ASN A 139 4.42 -6.43 -13.21
N ALA A 140 3.24 -7.02 -13.10
CA ALA A 140 2.07 -6.47 -12.42
C ALA A 140 1.50 -7.40 -11.35
N GLY A 141 2.13 -8.55 -11.13
CA GLY A 141 1.82 -9.44 -10.03
C GLY A 141 2.68 -10.71 -10.10
N LEU A 142 2.87 -11.33 -8.94
CA LEU A 142 3.61 -12.57 -8.76
C LEU A 142 2.93 -13.36 -7.65
N ILE A 143 2.64 -14.63 -7.89
CA ILE A 143 2.27 -15.56 -6.83
C ILE A 143 3.28 -16.70 -6.94
N ASP A 144 4.18 -16.79 -5.97
CA ASP A 144 5.14 -17.89 -5.87
C ASP A 144 4.95 -18.67 -4.56
N GLY A 145 5.83 -19.62 -4.27
CA GLY A 145 5.72 -20.48 -3.09
C GLY A 145 5.83 -19.75 -1.75
N SER A 146 6.26 -18.48 -1.72
CA SER A 146 6.45 -17.73 -0.48
C SER A 146 5.98 -16.28 -0.53
N ASN A 147 5.79 -15.67 -1.69
CA ASN A 147 5.39 -14.27 -1.80
C ASN A 147 4.18 -14.09 -2.73
N ALA A 148 3.39 -13.06 -2.43
CA ALA A 148 2.25 -12.65 -3.25
C ALA A 148 2.31 -11.14 -3.54
N SER A 149 2.33 -10.75 -4.82
CA SER A 149 2.18 -9.37 -5.24
C SER A 149 1.12 -9.15 -6.29
N PHE A 150 0.52 -7.95 -6.22
CA PHE A 150 -0.38 -7.41 -7.23
C PHE A 150 -0.17 -5.91 -7.37
N GLY A 151 0.31 -5.48 -8.52
CA GLY A 151 0.62 -4.08 -8.84
C GLY A 151 1.87 -3.95 -9.70
N VAL A 152 1.86 -2.96 -10.60
CA VAL A 152 2.98 -2.71 -11.52
C VAL A 152 4.26 -2.42 -10.72
N ASN A 153 5.34 -3.15 -11.02
CA ASN A 153 6.63 -3.10 -10.32
C ASN A 153 6.59 -3.42 -8.82
N SER A 154 5.55 -4.13 -8.36
CA SER A 154 5.52 -4.63 -6.98
C SER A 154 6.52 -5.79 -6.80
N MET A 155 7.35 -5.74 -5.75
CA MET A 155 8.42 -6.72 -5.46
C MET A 155 9.41 -6.98 -6.62
N SER A 156 9.76 -5.99 -7.43
CA SER A 156 10.63 -6.21 -8.60
C SER A 156 12.08 -6.56 -8.27
N SER A 157 12.59 -6.19 -7.10
CA SER A 157 13.98 -6.36 -6.71
C SER A 157 14.22 -7.49 -5.69
N ASN A 158 13.20 -8.31 -5.39
CA ASN A 158 13.30 -9.37 -4.37
C ASN A 158 14.32 -10.45 -4.78
N ILE A 159 15.31 -10.70 -3.91
CA ILE A 159 16.38 -11.70 -4.13
C ILE A 159 16.12 -12.95 -3.30
N THR A 160 16.03 -12.81 -1.97
CA THR A 160 15.84 -13.94 -1.03
C THR A 160 14.70 -13.74 -0.03
N GLY A 161 13.97 -12.62 -0.12
CA GLY A 161 12.85 -12.35 0.77
C GLY A 161 11.69 -13.33 0.57
N PHE A 162 11.02 -13.69 1.66
CA PHE A 162 9.92 -14.66 1.68
C PHE A 162 8.79 -14.18 2.60
N ASP A 163 7.61 -14.78 2.48
CA ASP A 163 6.39 -14.45 3.24
C ASP A 163 5.96 -12.98 3.10
N ASN A 164 6.23 -12.35 1.96
CA ASN A 164 5.83 -10.96 1.70
C ASN A 164 4.49 -10.88 0.93
N THR A 165 3.65 -9.93 1.34
CA THR A 165 2.44 -9.53 0.61
C THR A 165 2.59 -8.10 0.13
N ALA A 166 2.43 -7.85 -1.18
CA ALA A 166 2.61 -6.53 -1.77
C ALA A 166 1.50 -6.18 -2.76
N ILE A 167 0.60 -5.25 -2.40
CA ILE A 167 -0.56 -4.87 -3.21
C ILE A 167 -0.49 -3.36 -3.49
N GLY A 168 -0.14 -2.98 -4.71
CA GLY A 168 -0.04 -1.58 -5.13
C GLY A 168 1.04 -1.33 -6.18
N ASN A 169 0.94 -0.20 -6.88
CA ASN A 169 2.02 0.22 -7.77
C ASN A 169 3.29 0.47 -6.93
N GLN A 170 4.38 -0.20 -7.30
CA GLN A 170 5.68 -0.10 -6.63
C GLN A 170 5.68 -0.46 -5.12
N SER A 171 4.69 -1.21 -4.61
CA SER A 171 4.75 -1.72 -3.23
C SER A 171 5.90 -2.72 -3.06
N LEU A 172 6.69 -2.60 -1.99
CA LEU A 172 7.88 -3.43 -1.74
C LEU A 172 8.86 -3.51 -2.93
N ARG A 173 8.91 -2.49 -3.78
CA ARG A 173 9.66 -2.52 -5.04
C ARG A 173 11.14 -2.88 -4.85
N GLU A 174 11.80 -2.20 -3.90
CA GLU A 174 13.23 -2.35 -3.63
C GLU A 174 13.52 -3.30 -2.47
N ASN A 175 12.62 -4.26 -2.19
CA ASN A 175 12.89 -5.33 -1.24
C ASN A 175 13.94 -6.28 -1.77
N THR A 176 15.03 -6.53 -1.05
CA THR A 176 16.08 -7.47 -1.48
C THR A 176 16.05 -8.77 -0.65
N ASN A 177 16.07 -8.66 0.67
CA ASN A 177 16.16 -9.79 1.61
C ASN A 177 15.10 -9.75 2.72
N GLY A 178 14.33 -8.66 2.82
CA GLY A 178 13.26 -8.52 3.81
C GLY A 178 12.18 -9.60 3.66
N TYR A 179 11.66 -10.06 4.79
CA TYR A 179 10.67 -11.14 4.86
C TYR A 179 9.52 -10.78 5.80
N THR A 180 8.39 -11.48 5.69
CA THR A 180 7.18 -11.27 6.53
C THR A 180 6.65 -9.83 6.49
N ASN A 181 6.81 -9.12 5.37
CA ASN A 181 6.30 -7.76 5.21
C ASN A 181 4.93 -7.74 4.51
N VAL A 182 4.03 -6.89 4.98
CA VAL A 182 2.74 -6.60 4.33
C VAL A 182 2.75 -5.15 3.86
N ALA A 183 2.60 -4.94 2.56
CA ALA A 183 2.60 -3.62 1.94
C ALA A 183 1.37 -3.47 1.04
N ILE A 184 0.40 -2.65 1.45
CA ILE A 184 -0.86 -2.45 0.73
C ILE A 184 -1.03 -0.94 0.49
N GLY A 185 -0.95 -0.53 -0.76
CA GLY A 185 -1.00 0.87 -1.19
C GLY A 185 0.09 1.16 -2.22
N SER A 186 -0.15 2.16 -3.07
CA SER A 186 0.91 2.62 -3.98
C SER A 186 2.07 3.19 -3.16
N LEU A 187 3.30 2.79 -3.50
CA LEU A 187 4.54 3.19 -2.82
C LEU A 187 4.65 2.79 -1.33
N SER A 188 3.78 1.89 -0.82
CA SER A 188 3.92 1.38 0.54
C SER A 188 5.17 0.50 0.66
N LEU A 189 6.01 0.71 1.69
CA LEU A 189 7.26 -0.04 1.87
C LEU A 189 8.18 -0.04 0.63
N MET A 190 8.15 1.01 -0.19
CA MET A 190 8.82 1.03 -1.49
C MET A 190 10.32 0.74 -1.38
N VAL A 191 10.99 1.33 -0.38
CA VAL A 191 12.44 1.20 -0.15
C VAL A 191 12.68 0.39 1.13
N ASN A 192 12.43 -0.93 1.07
CA ASN A 192 12.67 -1.84 2.19
C ASN A 192 13.76 -2.88 1.89
N THR A 193 15.04 -2.59 2.07
CA THR A 193 16.07 -3.53 1.61
C THR A 193 16.13 -4.81 2.45
N THR A 194 16.28 -4.68 3.77
CA THR A 194 16.50 -5.81 4.70
C THR A 194 15.49 -5.90 5.84
N GLY A 195 14.64 -4.88 6.02
CA GLY A 195 13.64 -4.84 7.09
C GLY A 195 12.63 -6.00 7.01
N PHE A 196 12.22 -6.50 8.17
CA PHE A 196 11.28 -7.62 8.27
C PHE A 196 10.14 -7.36 9.27
N GLY A 197 9.04 -8.08 9.10
CA GLY A 197 7.88 -8.01 10.01
C GLY A 197 7.14 -6.68 9.96
N ASN A 198 7.25 -5.91 8.87
CA ASN A 198 6.61 -4.59 8.77
C ASN A 198 5.23 -4.69 8.13
N ALA A 199 4.26 -3.95 8.66
CA ALA A 199 2.92 -3.80 8.09
C ALA A 199 2.70 -2.34 7.66
N ALA A 200 2.51 -2.11 6.36
CA ALA A 200 2.29 -0.79 5.78
C ALA A 200 1.00 -0.79 4.94
N LEU A 201 0.00 -0.01 5.36
CA LEU A 201 -1.29 0.12 4.70
C LEU A 201 -1.60 1.60 4.41
N GLY A 202 -1.54 2.01 3.15
CA GLY A 202 -1.81 3.37 2.70
C GLY A 202 -0.86 3.84 1.61
N TYR A 203 -1.20 4.95 0.95
CA TYR A 203 -0.30 5.58 -0.03
C TYR A 203 0.99 6.06 0.66
N GLY A 204 2.14 5.53 0.24
CA GLY A 204 3.44 5.93 0.75
C GLY A 204 3.64 5.68 2.26
N SER A 205 2.83 4.81 2.88
CA SER A 205 3.06 4.38 4.26
C SER A 205 4.38 3.62 4.34
N LEU A 206 5.23 3.97 5.30
CA LEU A 206 6.54 3.34 5.52
C LEU A 206 7.43 3.35 4.26
N TYR A 207 7.32 4.40 3.45
CA TYR A 207 7.95 4.53 2.13
C TYR A 207 9.45 4.20 2.12
N SER A 208 10.19 4.68 3.11
CA SER A 208 11.63 4.43 3.28
C SER A 208 11.86 3.66 4.57
N ASN A 209 12.19 2.36 4.45
CA ASN A 209 12.49 1.46 5.55
C ASN A 209 13.67 0.53 5.30
N ILE A 210 14.90 1.05 5.35
CA ILE A 210 16.10 0.30 4.94
C ILE A 210 16.27 -0.99 5.76
N SER A 211 16.30 -0.89 7.09
CA SER A 211 16.53 -2.04 7.99
C SER A 211 15.62 -2.09 9.23
N GLY A 212 14.64 -1.19 9.32
CA GLY A 212 13.68 -1.16 10.41
C GLY A 212 12.78 -2.40 10.43
N ASN A 213 12.48 -2.90 11.63
CA ASN A 213 11.75 -4.16 11.81
C ASN A 213 10.52 -3.97 12.69
N ASN A 214 9.51 -4.82 12.49
CA ASN A 214 8.31 -4.89 13.33
C ASN A 214 7.57 -3.55 13.45
N ASN A 215 7.55 -2.74 12.38
CA ASN A 215 6.83 -1.46 12.36
C ASN A 215 5.42 -1.64 11.78
N THR A 216 4.44 -0.98 12.37
CA THR A 216 3.07 -0.86 11.86
C THR A 216 2.82 0.57 11.40
N ALA A 217 2.45 0.76 10.14
CA ALA A 217 2.19 2.05 9.51
C ALA A 217 0.86 1.99 8.74
N VAL A 218 -0.19 2.62 9.27
CA VAL A 218 -1.52 2.63 8.66
C VAL A 218 -1.96 4.06 8.43
N GLY A 219 -2.07 4.48 7.17
CA GLY A 219 -2.45 5.82 6.78
C GLY A 219 -1.59 6.37 5.65
N THR A 220 -2.08 7.42 5.01
CA THR A 220 -1.32 8.11 3.96
C THR A 220 -0.05 8.71 4.55
N VAL A 221 1.11 8.28 4.06
CA VAL A 221 2.43 8.81 4.43
C VAL A 221 2.75 8.65 5.93
N SER A 222 2.12 7.69 6.62
CA SER A 222 2.48 7.32 7.99
C SER A 222 3.88 6.68 8.03
N LEU A 223 4.71 7.07 9.00
CA LEU A 223 6.06 6.52 9.23
C LEU A 223 6.98 6.56 8.00
N ARG A 224 6.82 7.58 7.13
CA ARG A 224 7.44 7.66 5.81
C ARG A 224 8.97 7.47 5.79
N ASN A 225 9.69 8.05 6.76
CA ASN A 225 11.14 8.20 6.72
C ASN A 225 11.92 7.23 7.62
N ASN A 226 11.31 6.13 8.08
CA ASN A 226 11.89 5.20 9.05
C ASN A 226 13.07 4.39 8.52
N ILE A 227 14.29 4.92 8.55
CA ILE A 227 15.50 4.23 8.05
C ILE A 227 15.79 2.92 8.80
N SER A 228 15.91 2.96 10.14
CA SER A 228 16.34 1.81 10.96
C SER A 228 15.55 1.59 12.25
N GLY A 229 14.55 2.44 12.53
CA GLY A 229 13.72 2.32 13.73
C GLY A 229 12.92 1.02 13.75
N TYR A 230 12.70 0.47 14.95
CA TYR A 230 11.94 -0.78 15.13
C TYR A 230 10.81 -0.64 16.14
N SER A 231 9.83 -1.54 16.05
CA SER A 231 8.69 -1.61 16.96
C SER A 231 7.89 -0.31 17.09
N ASN A 232 7.79 0.46 16.00
CA ASN A 232 6.97 1.67 15.97
C ASN A 232 5.54 1.37 15.48
N THR A 233 4.54 2.00 16.07
CA THR A 233 3.15 1.97 15.61
C THR A 233 2.72 3.38 15.19
N ALA A 234 2.41 3.57 13.92
CA ALA A 234 1.95 4.83 13.34
C ALA A 234 0.61 4.63 12.63
N ILE A 235 -0.47 5.17 13.18
CA ILE A 235 -1.82 5.03 12.64
C ILE A 235 -2.43 6.43 12.45
N GLY A 236 -2.65 6.84 11.22
CA GLY A 236 -3.14 8.17 10.87
C GLY A 236 -2.36 8.78 9.71
N ILE A 237 -2.92 9.82 9.09
CA ILE A 237 -2.24 10.58 8.04
C ILE A 237 -1.02 11.26 8.66
N GLU A 238 0.15 11.05 8.06
CA GLU A 238 1.43 11.60 8.51
C GLU A 238 1.81 11.33 9.98
N ALA A 239 1.22 10.31 10.62
CA ALA A 239 1.64 9.88 11.94
C ALA A 239 3.11 9.41 11.90
N LEU A 240 3.94 9.88 12.83
CA LEU A 240 5.36 9.52 12.97
C LEU A 240 6.21 9.72 11.68
N ARG A 241 5.81 10.66 10.82
CA ARG A 241 6.33 10.82 9.46
C ARG A 241 7.85 10.96 9.37
N SER A 242 8.46 11.70 10.30
CA SER A 242 9.87 12.09 10.23
C SER A 242 10.81 11.22 11.08
N ASN A 243 10.35 10.06 11.56
CA ASN A 243 11.20 9.14 12.32
C ASN A 243 12.27 8.52 11.43
N GLU A 244 13.56 8.69 11.75
CA GLU A 244 14.66 8.08 11.00
C GLU A 244 15.17 6.79 11.67
N SER A 245 15.48 6.84 12.97
CA SER A 245 16.07 5.70 13.73
C SER A 245 15.38 5.41 15.06
N GLY A 246 14.37 6.20 15.42
CA GLY A 246 13.66 6.09 16.69
C GLY A 246 12.86 4.80 16.78
N SER A 247 12.76 4.24 17.99
CA SER A 247 12.14 2.93 18.21
C SER A 247 11.14 2.96 19.36
N ASN A 248 10.22 1.99 19.37
CA ASN A 248 9.20 1.84 20.41
C ASN A 248 8.32 3.09 20.60
N ASN A 249 7.98 3.77 19.49
CA ASN A 249 7.04 4.90 19.53
C ASN A 249 5.63 4.45 19.11
N VAL A 250 4.62 5.02 19.76
CA VAL A 250 3.21 4.87 19.39
C VAL A 250 2.69 6.24 18.96
N ALA A 251 2.17 6.36 17.74
CA ALA A 251 1.59 7.57 17.18
C ALA A 251 0.24 7.23 16.54
N VAL A 252 -0.87 7.66 17.14
CA VAL A 252 -2.22 7.38 16.65
C VAL A 252 -2.99 8.68 16.50
N GLY A 253 -3.21 9.13 15.27
CA GLY A 253 -3.89 10.38 14.94
C GLY A 253 -3.23 11.12 13.78
N ASP A 254 -3.96 12.07 13.18
CA ASP A 254 -3.43 12.99 12.17
C ASP A 254 -2.19 13.74 12.71
N SER A 255 -1.05 13.56 12.05
CA SER A 255 0.23 14.16 12.40
C SER A 255 0.66 13.95 13.87
N ALA A 256 0.21 12.87 14.52
CA ALA A 256 0.71 12.51 15.84
C ALA A 256 2.22 12.22 15.75
N LEU A 257 3.02 12.81 16.63
CA LEU A 257 4.48 12.66 16.69
C LEU A 257 5.19 12.95 15.34
N TRP A 258 4.71 13.96 14.60
CA TRP A 258 5.13 14.27 13.22
C TRP A 258 6.65 14.56 13.08
N SER A 259 7.20 15.38 13.97
CA SER A 259 8.64 15.64 14.07
C SER A 259 9.22 14.75 15.15
N SER A 260 10.11 13.83 14.77
CA SER A 260 10.62 12.80 15.66
C SER A 260 12.02 12.32 15.19
N PHE A 261 13.06 13.13 15.36
CA PHE A 261 14.38 12.80 14.82
C PHE A 261 15.12 11.79 15.70
N GLY A 262 14.93 10.48 15.46
CA GLY A 262 15.62 9.42 16.20
C GLY A 262 15.13 9.19 17.64
N ILE A 263 14.00 9.78 18.02
CA ILE A 263 13.46 9.71 19.38
C ILE A 263 12.81 8.35 19.66
N SER A 264 12.88 7.88 20.90
CA SER A 264 12.35 6.56 21.28
C SER A 264 11.45 6.62 22.51
N GLY A 265 10.52 5.67 22.61
CA GLY A 265 9.68 5.46 23.79
C GLY A 265 8.58 6.49 24.00
N ASN A 266 8.12 7.20 22.97
CA ASN A 266 7.03 8.17 23.10
C ASN A 266 5.68 7.55 22.71
N THR A 267 4.62 7.93 23.43
CA THR A 267 3.22 7.60 23.10
C THR A 267 2.46 8.88 22.79
N ALA A 268 1.92 9.01 21.59
CA ALA A 268 1.13 10.14 21.11
C ALA A 268 -0.20 9.62 20.55
N ILE A 269 -1.32 9.95 21.19
CA ILE A 269 -2.65 9.53 20.77
C ILE A 269 -3.56 10.76 20.68
N GLY A 270 -4.00 11.11 19.48
CA GLY A 270 -4.77 12.32 19.17
C GLY A 270 -4.15 13.10 18.01
N SER A 271 -4.97 13.88 17.30
CA SER A 271 -4.45 14.75 16.24
C SER A 271 -3.45 15.74 16.83
N LYS A 272 -2.24 15.78 16.23
CA LYS A 272 -1.12 16.63 16.60
C LYS A 272 -0.65 16.47 18.06
N ALA A 273 -0.92 15.34 18.69
CA ALA A 273 -0.27 14.99 19.95
C ALA A 273 1.25 14.85 19.72
N LEU A 274 2.08 15.50 20.55
CA LEU A 274 3.54 15.55 20.42
C LEU A 274 4.04 15.98 19.01
N TYR A 275 3.31 16.86 18.33
CA TYR A 275 3.61 17.25 16.94
C TYR A 275 5.07 17.69 16.70
N SER A 276 5.63 18.53 17.58
CA SER A 276 6.98 19.09 17.44
C SER A 276 8.00 18.55 18.47
N ASN A 277 8.12 17.22 18.62
CA ASN A 277 9.07 16.61 19.55
C ASN A 277 10.46 16.35 18.95
N LEU A 278 11.40 17.28 19.15
CA LEU A 278 12.72 17.18 18.52
C LEU A 278 13.60 16.08 19.11
N ILE A 279 13.73 16.02 20.45
CA ILE A 279 14.67 15.10 21.14
C ILE A 279 14.03 14.42 22.38
N GLY A 280 12.85 14.85 22.82
CA GLY A 280 12.22 14.35 24.03
C GLY A 280 11.92 12.85 23.97
N THR A 281 12.18 12.13 25.07
CA THR A 281 11.94 10.68 25.17
C THR A 281 11.00 10.33 26.31
N SER A 282 10.37 9.16 26.23
CA SER A 282 9.51 8.63 27.31
C SER A 282 8.31 9.54 27.63
N ASN A 283 7.79 10.31 26.67
CA ASN A 283 6.62 11.14 26.88
C ASN A 283 5.33 10.40 26.52
N VAL A 284 4.26 10.64 27.28
CA VAL A 284 2.90 10.16 27.00
C VAL A 284 2.01 11.37 26.77
N ALA A 285 1.48 11.53 25.57
CA ALA A 285 0.55 12.58 25.20
C ALA A 285 -0.72 11.97 24.61
N VAL A 286 -1.85 12.19 25.27
CA VAL A 286 -3.15 11.67 24.86
C VAL A 286 -4.16 12.83 24.84
N GLY A 287 -4.64 13.20 23.65
CA GLY A 287 -5.57 14.30 23.42
C GLY A 287 -5.17 15.19 22.25
N PHE A 288 -6.14 15.98 21.76
CA PHE A 288 -5.90 16.95 20.69
C PHE A 288 -4.88 18.00 21.11
N ASN A 289 -3.82 18.18 20.32
CA ASN A 289 -2.71 19.11 20.59
C ASN A 289 -2.07 18.95 21.99
N SER A 290 -2.14 17.75 22.58
CA SER A 290 -1.41 17.44 23.82
C SER A 290 0.09 17.45 23.56
N MET A 291 0.86 18.19 24.38
CA MET A 291 2.30 18.38 24.20
C MET A 291 2.73 18.91 22.81
N LEU A 292 1.92 19.77 22.20
CA LEU A 292 2.08 20.26 20.82
C LEU A 292 3.52 20.72 20.49
N THR A 293 4.15 21.51 21.36
CA THR A 293 5.47 22.12 21.11
C THR A 293 6.60 21.63 22.03
N ASN A 294 6.51 20.40 22.56
CA ASN A 294 7.56 19.81 23.41
C ASN A 294 8.87 19.61 22.68
N THR A 295 9.89 20.47 22.81
CA THR A 295 11.13 20.33 22.02
C THR A 295 12.10 19.29 22.59
N THR A 296 12.45 19.39 23.87
CA THR A 296 13.44 18.49 24.52
C THR A 296 12.94 17.81 25.79
N GLY A 297 11.79 18.24 26.31
CA GLY A 297 11.19 17.67 27.51
C GLY A 297 10.99 16.16 27.41
N SER A 298 11.33 15.45 28.48
CA SER A 298 11.29 13.98 28.58
C SER A 298 10.52 13.54 29.83
N ARG A 299 9.99 12.32 29.80
CA ARG A 299 9.25 11.70 30.93
C ARG A 299 8.01 12.49 31.36
N ASN A 300 7.37 13.20 30.45
CA ASN A 300 6.12 13.92 30.75
C ASN A 300 4.90 13.04 30.46
N THR A 301 3.86 13.16 31.29
CA THR A 301 2.54 12.54 31.08
C THR A 301 1.49 13.63 30.91
N ALA A 302 0.82 13.65 29.76
CA ALA A 302 -0.13 14.67 29.36
C ALA A 302 -1.42 14.02 28.83
N LEU A 303 -2.49 14.05 29.62
CA LEU A 303 -3.77 13.44 29.29
C LEU A 303 -4.88 14.51 29.27
N GLY A 304 -5.30 14.91 28.08
CA GLY A 304 -6.31 15.93 27.86
C GLY A 304 -6.02 16.76 26.62
N GLN A 305 -7.00 17.56 26.23
CA GLN A 305 -6.82 18.55 25.19
C GLN A 305 -5.89 19.67 25.69
N PHE A 306 -4.92 20.08 24.86
CA PHE A 306 -3.98 21.17 25.15
C PHE A 306 -3.15 21.04 26.45
N THR A 307 -3.05 19.85 27.05
CA THR A 307 -2.16 19.61 28.20
C THR A 307 -0.71 19.78 27.79
N LEU A 308 0.09 20.54 28.57
CA LEU A 308 1.51 20.78 28.28
C LEU A 308 1.79 21.30 26.85
N ALA A 309 0.82 21.98 26.22
CA ALA A 309 0.92 22.36 24.81
C ALA A 309 2.11 23.27 24.49
N SER A 310 2.59 24.05 25.48
CA SER A 310 3.77 24.90 25.42
C SER A 310 4.82 24.51 26.46
N ASN A 311 5.06 23.21 26.64
CA ASN A 311 6.27 22.74 27.33
C ASN A 311 7.48 22.85 26.39
N TYR A 312 8.58 23.52 26.76
CA TYR A 312 9.77 23.56 25.90
C TYR A 312 10.80 22.51 26.34
N THR A 313 11.29 22.62 27.58
CA THR A 313 12.36 21.81 28.17
C THR A 313 11.96 21.05 29.43
N GLY A 314 10.73 21.24 29.92
CA GLY A 314 10.29 20.67 31.20
C GLY A 314 10.26 19.15 31.16
N ASN A 315 10.83 18.53 32.20
CA ASN A 315 10.91 17.08 32.35
C ASN A 315 10.04 16.60 33.51
N SER A 316 9.58 15.36 33.46
CA SER A 316 8.89 14.72 34.59
C SER A 316 7.66 15.48 35.08
N ASN A 317 6.91 16.11 34.17
CA ASN A 317 5.65 16.76 34.49
C ASN A 317 4.46 15.80 34.27
N VAL A 318 3.43 15.90 35.12
CA VAL A 318 2.15 15.21 34.96
C VAL A 318 1.05 16.25 34.80
N ALA A 319 0.29 16.18 33.70
CA ALA A 319 -0.82 17.06 33.39
C ALA A 319 -2.03 16.24 32.95
N ILE A 320 -3.13 16.31 33.69
CA ILE A 320 -4.35 15.55 33.42
C ILE A 320 -5.54 16.51 33.47
N GLY A 321 -6.29 16.63 32.37
CA GLY A 321 -7.44 17.54 32.22
C GLY A 321 -7.21 18.64 31.19
N ASP A 322 -8.29 19.20 30.63
CA ASP A 322 -8.20 20.24 29.60
C ASP A 322 -7.30 21.40 30.02
N SER A 323 -6.30 21.69 29.18
CA SER A 323 -5.35 22.78 29.35
C SER A 323 -4.61 22.80 30.70
N ALA A 324 -4.49 21.65 31.37
CA ALA A 324 -3.68 21.50 32.57
C ALA A 324 -2.19 21.68 32.23
N LEU A 325 -1.49 22.48 33.04
CA LEU A 325 -0.08 22.81 32.88
C LEU A 325 0.27 23.26 31.44
N TRP A 326 -0.59 24.11 30.86
CA TRP A 326 -0.53 24.50 29.45
C TRP A 326 0.86 25.02 29.02
N ALA A 327 1.50 25.86 29.84
CA ALA A 327 2.85 26.35 29.59
C ALA A 327 3.76 26.07 30.80
N THR A 328 4.95 25.53 30.54
CA THR A 328 6.02 25.39 31.53
C THR A 328 7.39 25.23 30.85
N VAL A 329 8.46 25.71 31.50
CA VAL A 329 9.84 25.44 31.04
C VAL A 329 10.65 24.61 32.03
N VAL A 330 10.06 24.28 33.18
CA VAL A 330 10.70 23.54 34.27
C VAL A 330 10.00 22.20 34.53
N GLY A 331 10.66 21.33 35.29
CA GLY A 331 10.20 19.97 35.55
C GLY A 331 9.57 19.76 36.93
N GLY A 332 8.99 18.57 37.11
CA GLY A 332 8.53 18.05 38.39
C GLY A 332 7.18 18.58 38.87
N ASN A 333 6.34 19.13 37.99
CA ASN A 333 5.00 19.60 38.36
C ASN A 333 3.94 18.52 38.13
N THR A 334 2.93 18.46 39.00
CA THR A 334 1.75 17.60 38.86
C THR A 334 0.50 18.48 38.85
N ALA A 335 -0.26 18.44 37.76
CA ALA A 335 -1.50 19.18 37.57
C ALA A 335 -2.62 18.21 37.18
N VAL A 336 -3.64 18.08 38.02
CA VAL A 336 -4.79 17.20 37.78
C VAL A 336 -6.07 17.99 37.96
N GLY A 337 -6.79 18.21 36.86
CA GLY A 337 -7.98 19.05 36.78
C GLY A 337 -7.87 20.05 35.64
N ALA A 338 -9.00 20.41 35.03
CA ALA A 338 -9.00 21.37 33.94
C ALA A 338 -8.44 22.73 34.41
N ARG A 339 -7.49 23.25 33.63
CA ARG A 339 -6.74 24.48 33.91
C ARG A 339 -5.98 24.49 35.26
N ALA A 340 -5.68 23.34 35.85
CA ALA A 340 -4.74 23.29 36.98
C ALA A 340 -3.33 23.70 36.51
N LEU A 341 -2.64 24.56 37.27
CA LEU A 341 -1.30 25.09 36.92
C LEU A 341 -1.20 25.68 35.49
N HIS A 342 -2.29 26.23 34.96
CA HIS A 342 -2.37 26.66 33.56
C HIS A 342 -1.23 27.61 33.14
N PHE A 343 -0.92 28.59 33.98
CA PHE A 343 0.22 29.49 33.81
C PHE A 343 1.30 29.21 34.86
N ASN A 344 2.19 28.25 34.57
CA ASN A 344 3.33 27.93 35.44
C ASN A 344 4.67 28.09 34.71
N THR A 345 5.20 29.31 34.70
CA THR A 345 6.40 29.66 33.92
C THR A 345 7.65 28.94 34.44
N ASN A 346 8.07 29.24 35.68
CA ASN A 346 9.34 28.76 36.27
C ASN A 346 9.18 28.02 37.60
N GLY A 347 7.95 27.81 38.08
CA GLY A 347 7.69 27.07 39.31
C GLY A 347 7.92 25.57 39.14
N ASN A 348 8.78 24.97 39.95
CA ASN A 348 9.03 23.52 39.97
C ASN A 348 8.42 22.87 41.23
N LEU A 349 8.23 21.54 41.16
CA LEU A 349 7.73 20.73 42.28
C LEU A 349 6.35 21.14 42.81
N ASN A 350 5.50 21.76 41.98
CA ASN A 350 4.14 22.11 42.38
C ASN A 350 3.17 20.96 42.11
N ALA A 351 2.25 20.75 43.03
CA ALA A 351 1.19 19.75 42.94
C ALA A 351 -0.17 20.45 43.06
N ALA A 352 -0.99 20.39 42.01
CA ALA A 352 -2.28 21.03 41.91
C ALA A 352 -3.36 20.02 41.54
N PHE A 353 -4.38 19.87 42.39
CA PHE A 353 -5.47 18.93 42.20
C PHE A 353 -6.81 19.65 42.31
N GLY A 354 -7.55 19.77 41.20
CA GLY A 354 -8.85 20.42 41.13
C GLY A 354 -8.97 21.39 39.95
N TYR A 355 -10.21 21.77 39.64
CA TYR A 355 -10.47 22.77 38.61
C TYR A 355 -9.85 24.12 39.00
N HIS A 356 -9.02 24.69 38.11
CA HIS A 356 -8.41 26.01 38.28
C HIS A 356 -7.55 26.14 39.56
N CYS A 357 -7.08 25.03 40.10
CA CYS A 357 -6.16 24.98 41.23
C CYS A 357 -4.78 25.50 40.79
N LEU A 358 -4.16 26.40 41.57
CA LEU A 358 -2.87 27.02 41.21
C LEU A 358 -2.87 27.61 39.77
N TYR A 359 -4.00 28.15 39.32
CA TYR A 359 -4.21 28.56 37.92
C TYR A 359 -3.11 29.49 37.39
N THR A 360 -2.71 30.48 38.19
CA THR A 360 -1.48 31.24 37.98
C THR A 360 -0.47 30.91 39.07
N ASN A 361 0.73 30.53 38.64
CA ASN A 361 1.90 30.28 39.49
C ASN A 361 3.17 30.69 38.74
N THR A 362 3.60 31.95 38.83
CA THR A 362 4.70 32.40 37.96
C THR A 362 6.05 31.75 38.30
N THR A 363 6.48 31.80 39.56
CA THR A 363 7.79 31.25 40.00
C THR A 363 7.72 30.45 41.29
N GLY A 364 6.55 30.41 41.96
CA GLY A 364 6.37 29.69 43.21
C GLY A 364 6.74 28.20 43.10
N GLN A 365 7.44 27.68 44.10
CA GLN A 365 7.98 26.32 44.11
C GLN A 365 7.42 25.50 45.26
N ALA A 366 7.36 24.18 45.08
CA ALA A 366 6.99 23.23 46.12
C ALA A 366 5.62 23.52 46.79
N ASN A 367 4.66 24.08 46.04
CA ASN A 367 3.30 24.27 46.54
C ASN A 367 2.47 23.00 46.32
N SER A 368 1.67 22.62 47.30
CA SER A 368 0.70 21.54 47.21
C SER A 368 -0.70 22.09 47.45
N SER A 369 -1.57 22.04 46.45
CA SER A 369 -2.93 22.60 46.52
C SER A 369 -3.96 21.60 46.02
N PHE A 370 -5.03 21.42 46.79
CA PHE A 370 -6.13 20.50 46.51
C PHE A 370 -7.47 21.20 46.70
N GLY A 371 -8.30 21.26 45.66
CA GLY A 371 -9.66 21.83 45.71
C GLY A 371 -9.96 22.80 44.56
N TYR A 372 -11.25 23.12 44.38
CA TYR A 372 -11.73 24.08 43.39
C TYR A 372 -11.15 25.47 43.67
N GLN A 373 -10.43 26.04 42.70
CA GLN A 373 -9.80 27.37 42.80
C GLN A 373 -8.92 27.56 44.05
N SER A 374 -8.39 26.47 44.62
CA SER A 374 -7.43 26.56 45.71
C SER A 374 -6.13 27.17 45.20
N MET A 375 -5.62 28.19 45.91
CA MET A 375 -4.41 28.92 45.54
C MET A 375 -4.42 29.45 44.09
N ALA A 376 -5.58 29.84 43.55
CA ALA A 376 -5.73 30.16 42.13
C ALA A 376 -4.77 31.26 41.63
N ASN A 377 -4.45 32.24 42.47
CA ASN A 377 -3.56 33.35 42.13
C ASN A 377 -2.32 33.37 43.03
N ASN A 378 -1.34 32.53 42.70
CA ASN A 378 -0.02 32.54 43.31
C ASN A 378 1.02 33.17 42.37
N THR A 379 1.84 34.12 42.83
CA THR A 379 2.89 34.66 41.96
C THR A 379 4.22 34.01 42.29
N THR A 380 4.77 34.26 43.48
CA THR A 380 6.08 33.78 43.91
C THR A 380 6.05 32.98 45.22
N GLY A 381 4.89 32.91 45.88
CA GLY A 381 4.71 32.13 47.11
C GLY A 381 5.16 30.67 46.95
N SER A 382 5.92 30.16 47.92
CA SER A 382 6.53 28.82 47.85
C SER A 382 6.28 28.02 49.12
N ARG A 383 6.37 26.69 49.03
CA ARG A 383 6.22 25.75 50.16
C ARG A 383 4.88 25.89 50.91
N ASN A 384 3.80 26.15 50.19
CA ASN A 384 2.46 26.22 50.78
C ASN A 384 1.71 24.89 50.64
N SER A 385 0.96 24.49 51.67
CA SER A 385 0.09 23.30 51.69
C SER A 385 -1.37 23.69 51.88
N VAL A 386 -2.21 23.42 50.88
CA VAL A 386 -3.56 23.97 50.77
C VAL A 386 -4.59 22.90 50.46
N ILE A 387 -5.67 22.87 51.24
CA ILE A 387 -6.80 21.95 51.01
C ILE A 387 -8.12 22.70 51.16
N GLY A 388 -8.96 22.67 50.13
CA GLY A 388 -10.34 23.13 50.17
C GLY A 388 -10.67 24.22 49.14
N THR A 389 -11.94 24.58 49.04
CA THR A 389 -12.45 25.48 48.02
C THR A 389 -12.03 26.92 48.27
N GLN A 390 -11.44 27.57 47.27
CA GLN A 390 -11.02 28.98 47.31
C GLN A 390 -10.15 29.37 48.52
N THR A 391 -9.48 28.40 49.14
CA THR A 391 -8.48 28.68 50.18
C THR A 391 -7.22 29.27 49.54
N LEU A 392 -6.64 30.30 50.17
CA LEU A 392 -5.46 31.03 49.65
C LEU A 392 -5.64 31.57 48.23
N TYR A 393 -6.89 31.89 47.83
CA TYR A 393 -7.24 32.26 46.45
C TYR A 393 -6.33 33.37 45.87
N TRP A 394 -5.94 34.36 46.69
CA TRP A 394 -4.97 35.41 46.37
C TRP A 394 -3.72 35.32 47.26
N ASN A 395 -2.78 34.44 46.91
CA ASN A 395 -1.51 34.28 47.62
C ASN A 395 -0.35 34.81 46.77
N THR A 396 -0.09 36.11 46.72
CA THR A 396 0.94 36.62 45.79
C THR A 396 2.34 36.14 46.19
N THR A 397 2.83 36.53 47.37
CA THR A 397 4.21 36.24 47.83
C THR A 397 4.28 35.37 49.10
N GLY A 398 3.14 35.05 49.71
CA GLY A 398 3.07 34.27 50.95
C GLY A 398 3.70 32.89 50.79
N SER A 399 4.63 32.55 51.67
CA SER A 399 5.35 31.27 51.66
C SER A 399 5.20 30.54 52.98
N ASP A 400 5.44 29.23 52.99
CA ASP A 400 5.46 28.40 54.20
C ASP A 400 4.11 28.34 54.95
N ASN A 401 2.99 28.48 54.23
CA ASN A 401 1.64 28.45 54.81
C ASN A 401 1.02 27.05 54.77
N THR A 402 0.21 26.74 55.77
CA THR A 402 -0.74 25.62 55.73
C THR A 402 -2.15 26.16 55.94
N ALA A 403 -3.06 25.94 55.01
CA ALA A 403 -4.45 26.38 55.14
C ALA A 403 -5.43 25.30 54.70
N THR A 404 -6.53 25.17 55.43
CA THR A 404 -7.58 24.20 55.16
C THR A 404 -8.97 24.80 55.37
N GLY A 405 -9.90 24.52 54.45
CA GLY A 405 -11.31 24.89 54.59
C GLY A 405 -11.90 25.55 53.35
N TYR A 406 -13.05 26.19 53.53
CA TYR A 406 -13.73 27.00 52.53
C TYR A 406 -13.32 28.47 52.73
N GLU A 407 -12.80 29.12 51.69
CA GLU A 407 -12.38 30.53 51.72
C GLU A 407 -11.44 30.87 52.91
N SER A 408 -10.59 29.92 53.32
CA SER A 408 -9.63 30.19 54.39
C SER A 408 -8.42 30.96 53.85
N LEU A 409 -7.95 31.98 54.58
CA LEU A 409 -6.81 32.82 54.20
C LEU A 409 -6.91 33.37 52.75
N VAL A 410 -8.09 33.84 52.33
CA VAL A 410 -8.35 34.27 50.94
C VAL A 410 -7.26 35.19 50.38
N PHE A 411 -6.75 36.13 51.19
CA PHE A 411 -5.66 37.03 50.84
C PHE A 411 -4.44 36.76 51.72
N ASN A 412 -3.28 36.54 51.10
CA ASN A 412 -2.04 36.33 51.82
C ASN A 412 -0.83 36.88 51.05
N THR A 413 -0.01 37.69 51.72
CA THR A 413 1.20 38.29 51.15
C THR A 413 2.30 38.31 52.21
N ARG A 414 3.56 38.13 51.81
CA ARG A 414 4.72 38.35 52.68
C ARG A 414 5.19 39.79 52.51
N THR A 415 5.15 40.57 53.58
CA THR A 415 5.84 41.87 53.63
C THR A 415 7.36 41.66 53.61
N PRO A 416 8.13 42.41 52.80
CA PRO A 416 9.58 42.35 52.86
C PRO A 416 10.05 42.65 54.29
N GLN A 417 10.86 41.78 54.88
CA GLN A 417 11.53 42.12 56.14
C GLN A 417 12.44 43.32 55.86
N GLN A 418 12.12 44.48 56.43
CA GLN A 418 13.12 45.52 56.58
C GLN A 418 14.20 44.94 57.51
N GLY A 419 15.42 44.82 57.00
CA GLY A 419 16.54 44.31 57.78
C GLY A 419 16.71 45.12 59.06
N HIS A 420 16.77 44.44 60.19
CA HIS A 420 17.33 44.96 61.43
C HIS A 420 18.81 44.57 61.49
#